data_AF-A0A7R9VRQ5-F1
#
_entry.id   AF-A0A7R9VRQ5-F1
#
_cell.length_a   1.000
_cell.length_b   1.000
_cell.length_c   1.000
_cell.angle_alpha   90.00
_cell.angle_beta   90.00
_cell.angle_gamma   90.00
#
_symmetry.space_group_name_H-M   'P 1'
#
loop_
_entity.id
_entity.type
_entity.pdbx_description
1 polymer ?
#
loop_
_entity_poly.entity_id
_entity_poly.type
_entity_poly.pdbx_seq_one_letter_code
_entity_poly.pdbx_strand_id
1 'polypeptide(L)'
;VVTKEGETPPPMGEQFPEPDREASKRKSSSGRGEWKSGVTYSMSFHSMYLDLPTWHLRSLPMMKDIDLRTFWGDSSLRIVIYEKGGSESRHLPRDNTYFFAIETEFLGVTDAASGRKVKVDDRDTLPWDKTKRSAIARVDST
;
A
#
# COMPACT_ATOMS: atom_id res chain seq x y z
N VAL A 1 -9.59 -8.72 -4.16
CA VAL A 1 -10.98 -9.16 -3.85
C VAL A 1 -11.89 -7.95 -3.89
N VAL A 2 -13.09 -8.08 -4.46
CA VAL A 2 -14.10 -7.01 -4.51
C VAL A 2 -15.30 -7.47 -3.70
N THR A 3 -15.65 -6.71 -2.66
CA THR A 3 -16.81 -6.95 -1.79
C THR A 3 -17.89 -5.94 -2.11
N LYS A 4 -19.14 -6.37 -2.27
CA LYS A 4 -20.26 -5.48 -2.63
C LYS A 4 -20.67 -4.61 -1.44
N GLU A 5 -21.45 -3.58 -1.73
CA GLU A 5 -22.06 -2.75 -0.70
C GLU A 5 -22.91 -3.60 0.25
N GLY A 6 -22.75 -3.40 1.56
CA GLY A 6 -23.47 -4.14 2.60
C GLY A 6 -22.92 -5.54 2.91
N GLU A 7 -21.97 -6.06 2.14
CA GLU A 7 -21.27 -7.32 2.47
C GLU A 7 -20.08 -7.07 3.41
N THR A 8 -19.78 -8.05 4.26
CA THR A 8 -18.61 -7.99 5.15
C THR A 8 -17.31 -8.19 4.34
N PRO A 9 -16.37 -7.24 4.37
CA PRO A 9 -15.06 -7.40 3.73
C PRO A 9 -14.28 -8.59 4.32
N PRO A 10 -13.33 -9.18 3.57
CA PRO A 10 -12.47 -10.22 4.11
C PRO A 10 -11.64 -9.70 5.31
N PRO A 11 -11.30 -10.56 6.27
CA PRO A 11 -10.45 -10.17 7.40
C PRO A 11 -9.08 -9.68 6.90
N MET A 12 -8.56 -8.62 7.53
CA MET A 12 -7.24 -8.10 7.24
C MET A 12 -6.16 -8.98 7.89
N GLY A 13 -4.98 -9.06 7.28
CA GLY A 13 -3.85 -9.84 7.81
C GLY A 13 -3.81 -11.30 7.37
N GLU A 14 -4.85 -11.78 6.69
CA GLU A 14 -4.89 -13.11 6.09
C GLU A 14 -4.57 -13.05 4.59
N GLN A 15 -4.04 -14.15 4.06
CA GLN A 15 -3.81 -14.27 2.63
C GLN A 15 -5.15 -14.41 1.91
N PHE A 16 -5.41 -13.56 0.92
CA PHE A 16 -6.58 -13.70 0.06
C PHE A 16 -6.32 -14.83 -0.95
N PRO A 17 -7.08 -15.95 -0.93
CA PRO A 17 -6.86 -17.04 -1.86
C PRO A 17 -7.22 -16.59 -3.28
N GLU A 18 -6.25 -16.67 -4.20
CA GLU A 18 -6.47 -16.47 -5.64
C GLU A 18 -6.33 -17.83 -6.35
N PRO A 19 -7.39 -18.40 -6.94
CA PRO A 19 -7.28 -19.62 -7.73
C PRO A 19 -6.39 -19.41 -8.96
N ASP A 20 -5.59 -20.42 -9.33
CA ASP A 20 -4.62 -20.34 -10.45
C ASP A 20 -5.24 -19.86 -11.77
N ARG A 21 -6.50 -20.25 -12.03
CA ARG A 21 -7.26 -19.83 -13.21
C ARG A 21 -7.50 -18.32 -13.25
N GLU A 22 -7.75 -17.68 -12.11
CA GLU A 22 -8.00 -16.24 -12.00
C GLU A 22 -6.68 -15.47 -12.05
N ALA A 23 -5.63 -15.98 -11.40
CA ALA A 23 -4.29 -15.44 -11.52
C ALA A 23 -3.80 -15.44 -12.99
N SER A 24 -4.07 -16.52 -13.72
CA SER A 24 -3.72 -16.65 -15.14
C SER A 24 -4.47 -15.66 -16.02
N LYS A 25 -5.79 -15.49 -15.79
CA LYS A 25 -6.60 -14.48 -16.50
C LYS A 25 -6.10 -13.06 -16.24
N ARG A 26 -5.73 -12.73 -15.01
CA ARG A 26 -5.17 -11.41 -14.66
C ARG A 26 -3.83 -11.16 -15.33
N LYS A 27 -2.98 -12.19 -15.46
CA LYS A 27 -1.70 -12.10 -16.17
C LYS A 27 -1.87 -11.96 -17.69
N SER A 28 -2.93 -12.54 -18.26
CA SER A 28 -3.19 -12.51 -19.71
C SER A 28 -4.15 -11.40 -20.15
N SER A 29 -4.82 -10.71 -19.23
CA SER A 29 -5.74 -9.62 -19.56
C SER A 29 -4.97 -8.39 -20.05
N SER A 30 -5.19 -8.00 -21.30
CA SER A 30 -4.75 -6.73 -21.90
C SER A 30 -5.71 -5.57 -21.62
N GLY A 31 -6.84 -5.85 -20.96
CA GLY A 31 -7.87 -4.87 -20.66
C GLY A 31 -7.57 -4.03 -19.43
N ARG A 32 -7.93 -2.74 -19.50
CA ARG A 32 -8.04 -1.86 -18.33
C ARG A 32 -9.21 -2.34 -17.46
N GLY A 33 -8.97 -2.51 -16.16
CA GLY A 33 -10.02 -2.91 -15.23
C GLY A 33 -10.99 -1.77 -14.95
N GLU A 34 -12.29 -2.02 -14.96
CA GLU A 34 -13.28 -1.01 -14.57
C GLU A 34 -13.32 -0.85 -13.05
N TRP A 35 -13.00 0.36 -12.56
CA TRP A 35 -13.17 0.73 -11.17
C TRP A 35 -14.62 1.15 -10.90
N LYS A 36 -15.23 0.54 -9.89
CA LYS A 36 -16.60 0.79 -9.45
C LYS A 36 -16.58 1.51 -8.11
N SER A 37 -17.30 2.61 -8.01
CA SER A 37 -17.59 3.25 -6.72
C SER A 37 -18.64 2.44 -5.95
N GLY A 38 -18.63 2.51 -4.61
CA GLY A 38 -19.62 1.84 -3.76
C GLY A 38 -19.30 0.38 -3.42
N VAL A 39 -18.15 -0.14 -3.87
CA VAL A 39 -17.65 -1.47 -3.48
C VAL A 39 -16.36 -1.34 -2.67
N THR A 40 -16.08 -2.33 -1.84
CA THR A 40 -14.84 -2.39 -1.05
C THR A 40 -13.81 -3.24 -1.79
N TYR A 41 -12.68 -2.64 -2.14
CA TYR A 41 -11.54 -3.33 -2.72
C TYR A 41 -10.58 -3.78 -1.62
N SER A 42 -10.39 -5.09 -1.48
CA SER A 42 -9.38 -5.68 -0.59
C SER A 42 -8.22 -6.23 -1.41
N MET A 43 -7.00 -5.77 -1.10
CA MET A 43 -5.77 -6.16 -1.79
C MET A 43 -4.79 -6.76 -0.78
N SER A 44 -4.11 -7.83 -1.17
CA SER A 44 -3.02 -8.43 -0.41
C SER A 44 -1.80 -8.44 -1.30
N PHE A 45 -0.71 -7.84 -0.82
CA PHE A 45 0.57 -7.78 -1.52
C PHE A 45 1.59 -8.55 -0.72
N HIS A 46 2.06 -9.66 -1.28
CA HIS A 46 3.18 -10.39 -0.71
C HIS A 46 4.47 -9.89 -1.34
N SER A 47 5.39 -9.37 -0.52
CA SER A 47 6.76 -9.11 -0.90
C SER A 47 7.68 -10.02 -0.10
N MET A 48 8.52 -10.77 -0.80
CA MET A 48 9.59 -11.54 -0.15
C MET A 48 10.66 -10.65 0.47
N TYR A 49 10.82 -9.44 -0.07
CA TYR A 49 11.95 -8.58 0.25
C TYR A 49 11.60 -7.43 1.16
N LEU A 50 10.32 -7.12 1.40
CA LEU A 50 9.91 -5.90 2.10
C LEU A 50 9.14 -6.24 3.37
N ASP A 51 9.75 -5.93 4.51
CA ASP A 51 9.15 -6.06 5.84
C ASP A 51 8.88 -4.65 6.39
N LEU A 52 7.67 -4.14 6.13
CA LEU A 52 7.26 -2.81 6.59
C LEU A 52 7.09 -2.69 8.11
N PRO A 53 6.56 -3.69 8.84
CA PRO A 53 6.49 -3.62 10.30
C PRO A 53 7.84 -3.41 10.99
N THR A 54 8.91 -4.04 10.49
CA THR A 54 10.25 -3.84 11.05
C THR A 54 11.07 -2.80 10.29
N TRP A 55 10.58 -2.32 9.14
CA TRP A 55 11.26 -1.37 8.25
C TRP A 55 12.57 -1.90 7.63
N HIS A 56 12.58 -3.16 7.21
CA HIS A 56 13.74 -3.82 6.63
C HIS A 56 13.47 -4.37 5.22
N LEU A 57 14.52 -4.40 4.40
CA LEU A 57 14.64 -5.36 3.33
C LEU A 57 15.12 -6.70 3.88
N ARG A 58 14.38 -7.76 3.58
CA ARG A 58 14.67 -9.12 4.03
C ARG A 58 15.07 -10.01 2.86
N SER A 59 15.67 -11.16 3.15
CA SER A 59 15.84 -12.26 2.19
C SER A 59 16.63 -11.91 0.92
N LEU A 60 17.58 -10.96 1.01
CA LEU A 60 18.47 -10.62 -0.09
C LEU A 60 19.59 -11.68 -0.24
N PRO A 61 19.85 -12.22 -1.44
CA PRO A 61 20.90 -13.21 -1.64
C PRO A 61 22.27 -12.71 -1.17
N MET A 62 22.93 -13.47 -0.29
CA MET A 62 24.27 -13.17 0.24
C MET A 62 24.39 -11.88 1.06
N MET A 63 23.29 -11.19 1.35
CA MET A 63 23.28 -9.96 2.14
C MET A 63 22.50 -10.19 3.44
N LYS A 64 22.91 -9.50 4.50
CA LYS A 64 22.09 -9.39 5.71
C LYS A 64 20.88 -8.50 5.41
N ASP A 65 19.86 -8.63 6.25
CA ASP A 65 18.72 -7.73 6.21
C ASP A 65 19.18 -6.27 6.30
N ILE A 66 18.62 -5.43 5.43
CA ILE A 66 19.05 -4.04 5.28
C ILE A 66 17.94 -3.15 5.82
N ASP A 67 18.26 -2.25 6.73
CA ASP A 67 17.31 -1.23 7.17
C ASP A 67 16.94 -0.32 5.99
N LEU A 68 15.63 -0.15 5.73
CA LEU A 68 15.14 0.69 4.63
C LEU A 68 15.60 2.15 4.74
N ARG A 69 15.88 2.63 5.96
CA ARG A 69 16.47 3.97 6.20
C ARG A 69 17.84 4.13 5.55
N THR A 70 18.53 3.04 5.24
CA THR A 70 19.80 3.10 4.49
C THR A 70 19.61 3.75 3.12
N PHE A 71 18.43 3.63 2.50
CA PHE A 71 18.16 4.17 1.17
C PHE A 71 17.56 5.58 1.18
N TRP A 72 16.66 5.86 2.13
CA TRP A 72 15.90 7.12 2.13
C TRP A 72 15.90 7.86 3.48
N GLY A 73 16.76 7.47 4.43
CA GLY A 73 16.87 8.10 5.74
C GLY A 73 15.54 8.08 6.50
N ASP A 74 15.16 9.23 7.04
CA ASP A 74 13.90 9.43 7.76
C ASP A 74 12.73 9.83 6.83
N SER A 75 12.87 9.65 5.51
CA SER A 75 11.79 9.96 4.56
C SER A 75 10.60 9.00 4.74
N SER A 76 9.40 9.51 4.52
CA SER A 76 8.17 8.73 4.48
C SER A 76 8.13 7.79 3.26
N LEU A 77 7.58 6.58 3.43
CA LEU A 77 7.21 5.68 2.35
C LEU A 77 5.85 6.10 1.77
N ARG A 78 5.79 6.30 0.45
CA ARG A 78 4.53 6.56 -0.28
C ARG A 78 4.18 5.38 -1.17
N ILE A 79 3.04 4.75 -0.92
CA ILE A 79 2.46 3.72 -1.78
C ILE A 79 1.32 4.36 -2.56
N VAL A 80 1.44 4.39 -3.89
CA VAL A 80 0.46 5.04 -4.78
C VAL A 80 -0.10 4.02 -5.74
N ILE A 81 -1.44 3.93 -5.79
CA ILE A 81 -2.14 3.13 -6.78
C ILE A 81 -2.73 4.06 -7.83
N TYR A 82 -2.33 3.82 -9.07
CA TYR A 82 -2.75 4.56 -10.24
C TYR A 82 -2.91 3.62 -11.43
N GLU A 83 -3.65 4.08 -12.42
CA GLU A 83 -3.75 3.47 -13.73
C GLU A 83 -3.01 4.32 -14.75
N LYS A 84 -2.23 3.67 -15.61
CA LYS A 84 -1.57 4.32 -16.74
C LYS A 84 -2.60 4.56 -17.86
N GLY A 85 -2.89 5.82 -18.12
CA GLY A 85 -3.53 6.27 -19.36
C GLY A 85 -2.52 6.38 -20.52
N GLY A 86 -3.02 6.73 -21.71
CA GLY A 86 -2.18 6.97 -22.90
C GLY A 86 -1.74 5.72 -23.67
N SER A 87 -1.06 5.95 -24.81
CA SER A 87 -0.53 4.91 -25.70
C SER A 87 0.68 4.19 -25.10
N GLU A 88 0.93 2.94 -25.51
CA GLU A 88 1.86 2.03 -24.83
C GLU A 88 3.31 2.53 -24.70
N SER A 89 3.78 3.40 -25.61
CA SER A 89 5.22 3.69 -25.74
C SER A 89 5.84 4.64 -24.70
N ARG A 90 5.06 5.48 -23.99
CA ARG A 90 5.61 6.40 -22.97
C ARG A 90 4.80 6.35 -21.67
N HIS A 91 5.50 6.37 -20.55
CA HIS A 91 4.91 6.42 -19.22
C HIS A 91 5.10 7.84 -18.67
N LEU A 92 4.12 8.72 -18.90
CA LEU A 92 4.17 10.10 -18.46
C LEU A 92 3.23 10.31 -17.27
N PRO A 93 3.66 11.01 -16.19
CA PRO A 93 2.82 11.25 -15.01
C PRO A 93 1.48 11.93 -15.32
N ARG A 94 1.45 12.81 -16.33
CA ARG A 94 0.22 13.50 -16.77
C ARG A 94 -0.86 12.56 -17.33
N ASP A 95 -0.47 11.35 -17.74
CA ASP A 95 -1.38 10.35 -18.28
C ASP A 95 -1.88 9.40 -17.18
N ASN A 96 -1.43 9.56 -15.93
CA ASN A 96 -1.81 8.69 -14.83
C ASN A 96 -3.12 9.13 -14.17
N THR A 97 -4.03 8.17 -14.00
CA THR A 97 -5.23 8.33 -13.18
C THR A 97 -4.94 7.77 -11.80
N TYR A 98 -4.82 8.64 -10.80
CA TYR A 98 -4.52 8.27 -9.42
C TYR A 98 -5.78 7.87 -8.66
N PHE A 99 -5.76 6.71 -8.00
CA PHE A 99 -6.91 6.23 -7.21
C PHE A 99 -6.73 6.51 -5.72
N PHE A 100 -5.61 6.10 -5.15
CA PHE A 100 -5.30 6.39 -3.76
C PHE A 100 -3.79 6.41 -3.51
N ALA A 101 -3.41 7.06 -2.42
CA ALA A 101 -2.07 7.08 -1.91
C ALA A 101 -2.07 6.89 -0.40
N ILE A 102 -1.12 6.09 0.08
CA ILE A 102 -0.84 5.89 1.49
C ILE A 102 0.56 6.42 1.74
N GLU A 103 0.70 7.31 2.71
CA GLU A 103 1.98 7.73 3.25
C GLU A 103 2.17 7.11 4.63
N THR A 104 3.33 6.49 4.85
CA THR A 104 3.72 5.92 6.14
C THR A 104 5.10 6.42 6.54
N GLU A 105 5.25 6.73 7.81
CA GLU A 105 6.54 7.12 8.42
C GLU A 105 6.94 6.05 9.42
N PHE A 106 8.23 5.73 9.46
CA PHE A 106 8.76 4.85 10.48
C PHE A 106 9.08 5.63 11.76
N LEU A 107 8.36 5.31 12.82
CA LEU A 107 8.51 5.99 14.11
C LEU A 107 9.60 5.36 15.01
N GLY A 108 10.29 4.35 14.51
CA GLY A 108 11.20 3.51 15.28
C GLY A 108 10.51 2.29 15.89
N VAL A 109 11.33 1.41 16.47
CA VAL A 109 10.82 0.33 17.32
C VAL A 109 10.47 0.96 18.67
N THR A 110 9.22 1.37 18.83
CA THR A 110 8.70 1.78 20.12
C THR A 110 8.66 0.56 21.04
N ASP A 111 9.63 0.43 21.94
CA ASP A 111 9.29 -0.09 23.26
C ASP A 111 8.16 0.80 23.77
N ALA A 112 7.09 0.21 24.29
CA ALA A 112 5.85 0.89 24.70
C ALA A 112 6.05 2.06 25.70
N ALA A 113 7.28 2.34 26.13
CA ALA A 113 7.68 3.38 27.05
C ALA A 113 8.05 4.75 26.43
N SER A 114 8.29 4.87 25.12
CA SER A 114 9.00 6.08 24.60
C SER A 114 8.15 7.31 24.29
N GLY A 115 6.81 7.24 24.36
CA GLY A 115 5.93 8.43 24.41
C GLY A 115 6.06 9.47 23.28
N ARG A 116 6.69 9.12 22.14
CA ARG A 116 6.99 10.08 21.07
C ARG A 116 5.73 10.43 20.29
N LYS A 117 5.30 11.69 20.38
CA LYS A 117 4.18 12.25 19.59
C LYS A 117 4.63 12.50 18.14
N VAL A 118 3.95 11.85 17.18
CA VAL A 118 4.12 12.08 15.75
C VAL A 118 3.63 13.49 15.41
N LYS A 119 4.47 14.32 14.76
CA LYS A 119 4.05 15.58 14.15
C LYS A 119 3.74 15.30 12.69
N VAL A 120 2.47 15.35 12.32
CA VAL A 120 2.04 15.28 10.91
C VAL A 120 2.48 16.58 10.23
N ASP A 121 3.43 16.51 9.29
CA ASP A 121 3.81 17.66 8.44
C ASP A 121 2.82 17.76 7.27
N ASP A 122 2.09 18.88 7.21
CA ASP A 122 1.00 19.11 6.25
C ASP A 122 1.46 19.45 4.82
N ARG A 123 2.78 19.49 4.57
CA ARG A 123 3.35 20.11 3.35
C ARG A 123 3.30 19.26 2.08
N ASP A 124 3.04 17.97 2.16
CA ASP A 124 3.16 17.04 1.01
C ASP A 124 1.94 16.14 0.76
N THR A 125 0.77 16.51 1.28
CA THR A 125 -0.46 15.79 0.92
C THR A 125 -0.80 16.03 -0.55
N LEU A 126 -0.87 14.93 -1.33
CA LEU A 126 -1.40 14.91 -2.70
C LEU A 126 -2.74 15.70 -2.78
N PRO A 127 -3.16 16.20 -3.96
CA PRO A 127 -4.28 17.14 -4.10
C PRO A 127 -5.69 16.55 -3.82
N TRP A 128 -5.81 15.56 -2.94
CA TRP A 128 -7.06 14.98 -2.48
C TRP A 128 -7.56 15.68 -1.20
N ASP A 129 -8.85 16.03 -1.25
CA ASP A 129 -9.71 16.56 -0.17
C ASP A 129 -9.29 16.19 1.26
N LYS A 130 -8.93 17.23 2.00
CA LYS A 130 -8.34 17.21 3.35
C LYS A 130 -9.34 16.84 4.45
N THR A 131 -10.62 16.68 4.14
CA THR A 131 -11.69 16.48 5.12
C THR A 131 -11.89 15.02 5.57
N LYS A 132 -11.22 14.05 4.94
CA LYS A 132 -11.38 12.61 5.23
C LYS A 132 -10.07 11.90 5.54
N ARG A 133 -9.34 12.39 6.55
CA ARG A 133 -8.15 11.68 7.07
C ARG A 133 -8.60 10.55 8.01
N SER A 134 -8.43 9.30 7.58
CA SER A 134 -8.58 8.13 8.45
C SER A 134 -7.20 7.66 8.90
N ALA A 135 -6.88 7.82 10.19
CA ALA A 135 -5.70 7.21 10.78
C ALA A 135 -5.95 5.70 10.92
N ILE A 136 -5.08 4.87 10.33
CA ILE A 136 -5.11 3.42 10.52
C ILE A 136 -4.26 3.12 11.77
N ALA A 137 -4.93 2.76 12.87
CA ALA A 137 -4.29 2.21 14.05
C ALA A 137 -4.41 0.68 14.03
N ARG A 138 -3.35 -0.01 14.43
CA ARG A 138 -3.39 -1.46 14.69
C ARG A 138 -4.31 -1.70 15.89
N VAL A 139 -5.36 -2.48 15.68
CA VAL A 139 -6.20 -3.00 16.77
C VAL A 139 -5.60 -4.35 17.17
N ASP A 140 -5.13 -4.46 18.41
CA ASP A 140 -4.71 -5.75 18.94
C ASP A 140 -5.95 -6.62 19.17
N SER A 141 -6.01 -7.75 18.47
CA SER A 141 -7.05 -8.75 18.63
C SER A 141 -6.78 -9.61 19.87
N THR A 142 -7.64 -9.50 20.89
CA THR A 142 -7.78 -10.45 22.02
C THR A 142 -8.26 -11.81 21.57
#